data_AF-A0A969GP54-F1
#
_entry.id   AF-A0A969GP54-F1
#
_cell.length_a   1.000
_cell.length_b   1.000
_cell.length_c   1.000
_cell.angle_alpha   90.00
_cell.angle_beta   90.00
_cell.angle_gamma   90.00
#
_symmetry.space_group_name_H-M   'P 1'
#
loop_
_entity.id
_entity.type
_entity.pdbx_description
1 polymer ?
#
loop_
_entity_poly.entity_id
_entity_poly.type
_entity_poly.pdbx_seq_one_letter_code
_entity_poly.pdbx_strand_id
1 'polypeptide(L)'
;MPKKKCLNSKRLSKKQVQALIESEGRFHEEFTKFFEETYGNGRKKQPQIYELPGDRFLFVFDPKGYLLPGEGDIYAKEYFLRLLRWVQRVRDDYANHRGSSVEHWRYYSKHKVQLVDQVDALINQLARCLDILYEQLDYSYKSLDVVSSKAESYGLEKVQVELYDNLVAYVGEVLRRRVKGDWAIRKDRPGDEYPAIDVNGVMLMPINIVWQELGGLEPMNLRKETANEVRRFSLMYRWT
;
A
#
# COMPACT_ATOMS: atom_id res chain seq x y z
N MET A 1 5.68 15.63 -9.40
CA MET A 1 6.21 16.00 -8.07
C MET A 1 5.52 15.11 -7.03
N PRO A 2 6.23 14.53 -6.05
CA PRO A 2 5.56 13.80 -4.98
C PRO A 2 4.62 14.76 -4.26
N LYS A 3 3.32 14.46 -4.20
CA LYS A 3 2.36 15.22 -3.39
C LYS A 3 2.88 15.18 -1.95
N LYS A 4 3.07 16.36 -1.35
CA LYS A 4 3.51 16.44 0.03
C LYS A 4 2.37 15.94 0.91
N LYS A 5 2.67 14.93 1.74
CA LYS A 5 1.70 14.29 2.64
C LYS A 5 1.11 15.25 3.66
N CYS A 6 1.93 16.21 4.09
CA CYS A 6 1.57 17.24 5.06
C CYS A 6 1.23 18.56 4.35
N LEU A 7 0.28 19.31 4.90
CA LEU A 7 -0.14 20.63 4.42
C LEU A 7 0.89 21.72 4.74
N ASN A 8 1.65 21.56 5.82
CA ASN A 8 2.74 22.46 6.19
C ASN A 8 3.98 22.24 5.30
N SER A 9 4.60 23.34 4.88
CA SER A 9 5.79 23.32 4.02
C SER A 9 7.06 22.88 4.77
N LYS A 10 7.12 23.06 6.08
CA LYS A 10 8.16 22.54 6.96
C LYS A 10 7.48 22.04 8.23
N ARG A 11 8.09 21.04 8.87
CA ARG A 11 7.65 20.56 10.19
C ARG A 11 7.51 21.74 11.16
N LEU A 12 6.42 21.74 11.91
CA LEU A 12 6.15 22.77 12.90
C LEU A 12 7.04 22.57 14.10
N SER A 13 7.70 23.65 14.53
CA SER A 13 8.41 23.68 15.80
C SER A 13 7.45 23.55 16.98
N LYS A 14 7.95 23.15 18.14
CA LYS A 14 7.18 23.08 19.39
C LYS A 14 6.41 24.36 19.71
N LYS A 15 7.00 25.54 19.47
CA LYS A 15 6.32 26.83 19.69
C LYS A 15 5.12 27.03 18.76
N GLN A 16 5.27 26.66 17.49
CA GLN A 16 4.18 26.75 16.50
C GLN A 16 3.07 25.75 16.79
N VAL A 17 3.43 24.53 17.21
CA VAL A 17 2.48 23.51 17.66
C VAL A 17 1.66 24.03 18.84
N GLN A 18 2.32 24.57 19.87
CA GLN A 18 1.63 25.10 21.05
C GLN A 18 0.66 26.24 20.69
N ALA A 19 1.11 27.18 19.85
CA ALA A 19 0.27 28.28 19.38
C ALA A 19 -0.97 27.80 18.60
N LEU A 20 -0.85 26.74 17.79
CA LEU A 20 -1.99 26.14 17.09
C LEU A 20 -2.94 25.42 18.05
N ILE A 21 -2.41 24.68 19.02
CA ILE A 21 -3.23 23.99 20.03
C ILE A 21 -4.05 25.00 20.82
N GLU A 22 -3.44 26.09 21.26
CA GLU A 22 -4.11 27.14 22.05
C GLU A 22 -5.15 27.93 21.25
N SER A 23 -4.91 28.16 19.96
CA SER A 23 -5.80 28.96 19.12
C SER A 23 -6.98 28.19 18.54
N GLU A 24 -6.76 26.96 18.08
CA GLU A 24 -7.78 26.21 17.32
C GLU A 24 -7.79 24.69 17.55
N GLY A 25 -6.87 24.16 18.36
CA GLY A 25 -6.69 22.71 18.51
C GLY A 25 -7.72 22.05 19.41
N ARG A 26 -8.47 21.08 18.88
CA ARG A 26 -9.32 20.18 19.67
C ARG A 26 -8.61 18.85 19.90
N PHE A 27 -8.26 18.53 21.14
CA PHE A 27 -7.58 17.27 21.46
C PHE A 27 -8.46 16.06 21.11
N HIS A 28 -7.86 15.09 20.42
CA HIS A 28 -8.52 13.85 20.00
C HIS A 28 -7.93 12.67 20.79
N GLU A 29 -8.56 12.35 21.92
CA GLU A 29 -8.07 11.34 22.86
C GLU A 29 -7.98 9.95 22.22
N GLU A 30 -9.00 9.55 21.46
CA GLU A 30 -9.06 8.23 20.82
C GLU A 30 -7.90 8.00 19.85
N PHE A 31 -7.65 8.93 18.92
CA PHE A 31 -6.53 8.83 17.97
C PHE A 31 -5.18 8.93 18.68
N THR A 32 -5.08 9.73 19.74
CA THR A 32 -3.86 9.78 20.57
C THR A 32 -3.55 8.41 21.18
N LYS A 33 -4.54 7.76 21.79
CA LYS A 33 -4.39 6.39 22.32
C LYS A 33 -4.08 5.39 21.22
N PHE A 34 -4.72 5.51 20.05
CA PHE A 34 -4.49 4.63 18.91
C PHE A 34 -3.02 4.62 18.48
N PHE A 35 -2.35 5.78 18.44
CA PHE A 35 -0.95 5.89 18.05
C PHE A 35 0.06 5.67 19.20
N GLU A 36 -0.40 5.35 20.41
CA GLU A 36 0.50 4.96 21.50
C GLU A 36 1.22 3.65 21.16
N GLU A 37 2.54 3.63 21.35
CA GLU A 37 3.37 2.44 21.19
C GLU A 37 4.17 2.20 22.47
N THR A 38 4.21 0.95 22.95
CA THR A 38 5.10 0.53 24.03
C THR A 38 6.19 -0.37 23.45
N TYR A 39 7.45 0.03 23.59
CA TYR A 39 8.59 -0.76 23.16
C TYR A 39 8.96 -1.82 24.20
N GLY A 40 9.70 -2.85 23.77
CA GLY A 40 10.10 -3.97 24.66
C GLY A 40 10.95 -3.56 25.87
N ASN A 41 11.54 -2.36 25.88
CA ASN A 41 12.25 -1.79 27.01
C ASN A 41 11.33 -1.00 27.98
N GLY A 42 10.01 -1.09 27.84
CA GLY A 42 9.03 -0.37 28.65
C GLY A 42 8.86 1.11 28.29
N ARG A 43 9.65 1.63 27.34
CA ARG A 43 9.49 3.01 26.88
C ARG A 43 8.21 3.15 26.08
N LYS A 44 7.44 4.18 26.41
CA LYS A 44 6.24 4.57 25.68
C LYS A 44 6.56 5.70 24.71
N LYS A 45 5.97 5.64 23.52
CA LYS A 45 5.89 6.74 22.57
C LYS A 45 4.44 7.16 22.49
N GLN A 46 4.17 8.39 22.88
CA GLN A 46 2.81 8.93 23.03
C GLN A 46 2.64 10.21 22.20
N PRO A 47 2.47 10.10 20.87
CA PRO A 47 2.13 11.27 20.06
C PRO A 47 0.75 11.82 20.49
N GLN A 48 0.51 13.11 20.27
CA GLN A 48 -0.77 13.74 20.57
C GLN A 48 -1.44 14.19 19.28
N ILE A 49 -2.74 13.91 19.15
CA ILE A 49 -3.52 14.25 17.96
C ILE A 49 -4.52 15.34 18.29
N TYR A 50 -4.56 16.37 17.46
CA TYR A 50 -5.55 17.44 17.55
C TYR A 50 -6.29 17.59 16.22
N GLU A 51 -7.60 17.71 16.28
CA GLU A 51 -8.42 18.15 15.15
C GLU A 51 -8.33 19.67 15.03
N LEU A 52 -8.13 20.18 13.82
CA LEU A 52 -8.10 21.60 13.50
C LEU A 52 -9.26 21.94 12.54
N PRO A 53 -9.70 23.21 12.48
CA PRO A 53 -10.67 23.68 11.49
C PRO A 53 -10.24 23.40 10.03
N GLY A 54 -11.23 23.22 9.16
CA GLY A 54 -11.02 23.00 7.72
C GLY A 54 -10.60 21.57 7.36
N ASP A 55 -11.10 20.56 8.10
CA ASP A 55 -10.81 19.14 7.86
C ASP A 55 -9.31 18.81 7.88
N ARG A 56 -8.63 19.20 8.97
CA ARG A 56 -7.19 18.98 9.17
C ARG A 56 -6.92 18.33 10.52
N PHE A 57 -5.85 17.56 10.60
CA PHE A 57 -5.33 17.01 11.85
C PHE A 57 -3.89 17.47 12.08
N LEU A 58 -3.60 17.89 13.29
CA LEU A 58 -2.24 18.09 13.79
C LEU A 58 -1.78 16.82 14.49
N PHE A 59 -0.75 16.19 13.94
CA PHE A 59 -0.02 15.10 14.59
C PHE A 59 1.19 15.70 15.32
N VAL A 60 1.18 15.64 16.64
CA VAL A 60 2.27 16.11 17.50
C VAL A 60 3.12 14.90 17.90
N PHE A 61 4.42 14.94 17.59
CA PHE A 61 5.35 13.91 18.05
C PHE A 61 5.46 13.93 19.57
N ASP A 62 5.72 12.77 20.15
CA ASP A 62 5.77 12.59 21.61
C ASP A 62 6.53 13.73 22.32
N PRO A 63 5.84 14.55 23.13
CA PRO A 63 6.46 15.67 23.83
C PRO A 63 7.60 15.28 24.77
N LYS A 64 7.62 14.01 25.22
CA LYS A 64 8.65 13.42 26.08
C LYS A 64 9.64 12.53 25.30
N GLY A 65 9.50 12.45 23.98
CA GLY A 65 10.36 11.66 23.11
C GLY A 65 11.73 12.29 22.86
N TYR A 66 12.72 11.48 22.49
CA TYR A 66 14.05 11.99 22.09
C TYR A 66 14.10 12.53 20.67
N LEU A 67 13.28 11.99 19.76
CA LEU A 67 13.24 12.39 18.35
C LEU A 67 12.07 13.34 18.14
N LEU A 68 12.37 14.62 17.91
CA LEU A 68 11.41 15.69 17.57
C LEU A 68 10.38 16.00 18.68
N PRO A 69 10.80 16.20 19.95
CA PRO A 69 9.88 16.36 21.07
C PRO A 69 8.90 17.53 20.89
N GLY A 70 7.61 17.21 20.76
CA GLY A 70 6.54 18.20 20.66
C GLY A 70 6.52 19.00 19.35
N GLU A 71 7.33 18.63 18.36
CA GLU A 71 7.15 19.11 16.99
C GLU A 71 5.90 18.48 16.36
N GLY A 72 5.46 18.96 15.20
CA GLY A 72 4.26 18.41 14.58
C GLY A 72 4.12 18.66 13.08
N ASP A 73 3.24 17.87 12.48
CA ASP A 73 2.88 17.94 11.07
C ASP A 73 1.36 18.02 10.93
N ILE A 74 0.87 18.81 9.97
CA ILE A 74 -0.55 18.97 9.68
C ILE A 74 -0.90 18.12 8.48
N TYR A 75 -1.91 17.28 8.61
CA TYR A 75 -2.43 16.42 7.55
C TYR A 75 -3.85 16.85 7.16
N ALA A 76 -4.20 16.67 5.89
CA ALA A 76 -5.60 16.70 5.49
C ALA A 76 -6.33 15.50 6.10
N LYS A 77 -7.60 15.69 6.48
CA LYS A 77 -8.45 14.65 7.09
C LYS A 77 -8.49 13.37 6.27
N GLU A 78 -8.67 13.47 4.95
CA GLU A 78 -8.71 12.29 4.09
C GLU A 78 -7.44 11.43 4.23
N TYR A 79 -6.27 12.07 4.15
CA TYR A 79 -4.98 11.37 4.30
C TYR A 79 -4.80 10.84 5.72
N PHE A 80 -5.16 11.62 6.74
CA PHE A 80 -5.03 11.19 8.14
C PHE A 80 -5.88 9.95 8.45
N LEU A 81 -7.12 9.90 7.94
CA LEU A 81 -7.99 8.73 8.07
C LEU A 81 -7.46 7.52 7.28
N ARG A 82 -6.84 7.72 6.12
CA ARG A 82 -6.10 6.66 5.41
C ARG A 82 -4.92 6.14 6.23
N LEU A 83 -4.17 7.02 6.89
CA LEU A 83 -3.07 6.65 7.78
C LEU A 83 -3.55 5.80 8.96
N LEU A 84 -4.66 6.17 9.61
CA LEU A 84 -5.26 5.38 10.68
C LEU A 84 -5.58 3.95 10.21
N ARG A 85 -6.32 3.81 9.10
CA ARG A 85 -6.66 2.51 8.52
C ARG A 85 -5.42 1.70 8.15
N TRP A 86 -4.42 2.36 7.55
CA TRP A 86 -3.17 1.72 7.19
C TRP A 86 -2.42 1.18 8.42
N VAL A 87 -2.29 1.97 9.49
CA VAL A 87 -1.62 1.53 10.72
C VAL A 87 -2.37 0.37 11.37
N GLN A 88 -3.70 0.44 11.44
CA GLN A 88 -4.53 -0.64 11.99
C GLN A 88 -4.28 -1.94 11.21
N ARG A 89 -4.36 -1.87 9.88
CA ARG A 89 -4.14 -3.03 9.01
C ARG A 89 -2.74 -3.60 9.13
N VAL A 90 -1.70 -2.76 9.21
CA VAL A 90 -0.33 -3.24 9.44
C VAL A 90 -0.23 -3.99 10.76
N ARG A 91 -0.81 -3.47 11.84
CA ARG A 91 -0.84 -4.16 13.14
C ARG A 91 -1.58 -5.50 13.04
N ASP A 92 -2.73 -5.53 12.38
CA ASP A 92 -3.51 -6.75 12.17
C ASP A 92 -2.74 -7.78 11.33
N ASP A 93 -2.08 -7.34 10.26
CA ASP A 93 -1.26 -8.22 9.43
C ASP A 93 -0.09 -8.81 10.21
N TYR A 94 0.63 -8.01 11.01
CA TYR A 94 1.70 -8.55 11.87
C TYR A 94 1.16 -9.51 12.92
N ALA A 95 0.03 -9.21 13.57
CA ALA A 95 -0.59 -10.07 14.56
C ALA A 95 -1.07 -11.41 13.98
N ASN A 96 -1.39 -11.44 12.68
CA ASN A 96 -1.88 -12.62 11.98
C ASN A 96 -0.84 -13.27 11.05
N HIS A 97 0.45 -12.94 11.20
CA HIS A 97 1.54 -13.48 10.37
C HIS A 97 1.35 -13.26 8.86
N ARG A 98 0.90 -12.05 8.48
CA ARG A 98 0.70 -11.55 7.11
C ARG A 98 1.60 -10.35 6.78
N GLY A 99 2.78 -10.29 7.38
CA GLY A 99 3.70 -9.15 7.32
C GLY A 99 4.47 -9.02 6.00
N SER A 100 4.36 -9.99 5.11
CA SER A 100 5.01 -10.02 3.79
C SER A 100 4.02 -10.21 2.65
N SER A 101 4.41 -9.85 1.43
CA SER A 101 3.61 -10.07 0.22
C SER A 101 3.27 -11.54 -0.02
N VAL A 102 4.17 -12.46 0.33
CA VAL A 102 3.98 -13.91 0.20
C VAL A 102 2.94 -14.41 1.21
N GLU A 103 3.04 -14.02 2.48
CA GLU A 103 2.04 -14.34 3.51
C GLU A 103 0.67 -13.72 3.20
N HIS A 104 0.67 -12.48 2.70
CA HIS A 104 -0.54 -11.80 2.29
C HIS A 104 -1.22 -12.52 1.10
N TRP A 105 -0.44 -12.91 0.08
CA TRP A 105 -0.91 -13.74 -1.03
C TRP A 105 -1.49 -15.08 -0.53
N ARG A 106 -0.77 -15.76 0.36
CA ARG A 106 -1.23 -17.03 0.94
C ARG A 106 -2.55 -16.90 1.67
N TYR A 107 -2.83 -15.75 2.26
CA TYR A 107 -4.10 -15.54 2.93
C TYR A 107 -5.22 -15.21 1.93
N TYR A 108 -5.04 -14.20 1.08
CA TYR A 108 -6.12 -13.66 0.25
C TYR A 108 -6.37 -14.39 -1.07
N SER A 109 -5.36 -15.07 -1.61
CA SER A 109 -5.53 -15.80 -2.86
C SER A 109 -6.49 -16.97 -2.70
N LYS A 110 -7.47 -17.09 -3.59
CA LYS A 110 -8.39 -18.23 -3.66
C LYS A 110 -7.82 -19.33 -4.54
N HIS A 111 -7.15 -18.94 -5.62
CA HIS A 111 -6.63 -19.85 -6.63
C HIS A 111 -5.20 -20.33 -6.36
N LYS A 112 -4.47 -19.71 -5.42
CA LYS A 112 -3.07 -20.04 -5.10
C LYS A 112 -2.25 -20.18 -6.40
N VAL A 113 -1.34 -21.15 -6.45
CA VAL A 113 -0.49 -21.39 -7.63
C VAL A 113 -1.30 -21.71 -8.88
N GLN A 114 -2.51 -22.25 -8.75
CA GLN A 114 -3.42 -22.52 -9.88
C GLN A 114 -3.97 -21.23 -10.52
N LEU A 115 -3.65 -20.05 -9.98
CA LEU A 115 -3.93 -18.76 -10.63
C LEU A 115 -3.35 -18.70 -12.04
N VAL A 116 -2.15 -19.26 -12.27
CA VAL A 116 -1.46 -19.18 -13.56
C VAL A 116 -2.25 -19.85 -14.69
N ASP A 117 -3.07 -20.85 -14.36
CA ASP A 117 -3.93 -21.56 -15.29
C ASP A 117 -5.26 -20.83 -15.55
N GLN A 118 -5.55 -19.76 -14.79
CA GLN A 118 -6.82 -19.05 -14.79
C GLN A 118 -6.68 -17.57 -15.18
N VAL A 119 -5.51 -17.15 -15.66
CA VAL A 119 -5.19 -15.73 -15.93
C VAL A 119 -6.27 -15.06 -16.79
N ASP A 120 -6.65 -15.65 -17.93
CA ASP A 120 -7.66 -15.04 -18.82
C ASP A 120 -9.04 -14.97 -18.15
N ALA A 121 -9.45 -16.01 -17.42
CA ALA A 121 -10.72 -16.02 -16.70
C ALA A 121 -10.76 -14.94 -15.59
N LEU A 122 -9.67 -14.80 -14.85
CA LEU A 122 -9.51 -13.80 -13.80
C LEU A 122 -9.51 -12.38 -14.36
N ILE A 123 -8.89 -12.14 -15.52
CA ILE A 123 -8.90 -10.82 -16.17
C ILE A 123 -10.30 -10.49 -16.70
N ASN A 124 -11.01 -11.46 -17.27
CA ASN A 124 -12.41 -11.28 -17.67
C ASN A 124 -13.32 -10.98 -16.47
N GLN A 125 -13.11 -11.65 -15.34
CA GLN A 125 -13.85 -11.35 -14.12
C GLN A 125 -13.49 -9.95 -13.57
N LEU A 126 -12.22 -9.53 -13.64
CA LEU A 126 -11.80 -8.19 -13.24
C LEU A 126 -12.58 -7.12 -14.00
N ALA A 127 -12.66 -7.28 -15.33
CA ALA A 127 -13.38 -6.36 -16.22
C ALA A 127 -14.85 -6.22 -15.81
N ARG A 128 -15.52 -7.35 -15.54
CA ARG A 128 -16.93 -7.38 -15.13
C ARG A 128 -17.15 -6.76 -13.76
N CYS A 129 -16.34 -7.14 -12.75
CA CYS A 129 -16.51 -6.67 -11.38
C CYS A 129 -16.23 -5.16 -11.24
N LEU A 130 -15.27 -4.63 -12.00
CA LEU A 130 -14.89 -3.23 -11.98
C LEU A 130 -15.60 -2.37 -13.02
N ASP A 131 -16.50 -2.96 -13.82
CA ASP A 131 -17.18 -2.29 -14.94
C ASP A 131 -16.17 -1.54 -15.83
N ILE A 132 -15.19 -2.31 -16.35
CA ILE A 132 -14.15 -1.87 -17.27
C ILE A 132 -14.45 -2.47 -18.63
N LEU A 133 -14.45 -1.63 -19.67
CA LEU A 133 -14.58 -2.11 -21.05
C LEU A 133 -13.33 -2.93 -21.42
N TYR A 134 -13.52 -4.06 -22.09
CA TYR A 134 -12.42 -4.98 -22.38
C TYR A 134 -11.28 -4.32 -23.18
N GLU A 135 -11.62 -3.39 -24.08
CA GLU A 135 -10.64 -2.64 -24.88
C GLU A 135 -9.75 -1.72 -24.03
N GLN A 136 -10.18 -1.39 -22.81
CA GLN A 136 -9.37 -0.63 -21.86
C GLN A 136 -8.39 -1.50 -21.08
N LEU A 137 -8.48 -2.83 -21.19
CA LEU A 137 -7.54 -3.79 -20.57
C LEU A 137 -6.50 -4.28 -21.61
N ASP A 138 -5.83 -3.33 -22.25
CA ASP A 138 -4.86 -3.56 -23.33
C ASP A 138 -3.47 -4.04 -22.87
N TYR A 139 -3.31 -4.38 -21.59
CA TYR A 139 -2.05 -4.79 -20.96
C TYR A 139 -0.91 -3.76 -21.03
N SER A 140 -1.22 -2.50 -21.34
CA SER A 140 -0.26 -1.40 -21.27
C SER A 140 -0.09 -0.87 -19.83
N TYR A 141 0.94 -0.06 -19.61
CA TYR A 141 0.98 0.78 -18.41
C TYR A 141 -0.23 1.73 -18.34
N LYS A 142 -0.84 2.07 -19.48
CA LYS A 142 -1.99 2.98 -19.51
C LYS A 142 -3.19 2.37 -18.81
N SER A 143 -3.50 1.13 -19.13
CA SER A 143 -4.62 0.39 -18.56
C SER A 143 -4.46 0.11 -17.06
N LEU A 144 -3.23 0.07 -16.52
CA LEU A 144 -3.03 0.00 -15.07
C LEU A 144 -3.57 1.23 -14.31
N ASP A 145 -3.61 2.42 -14.91
CA ASP A 145 -4.27 3.58 -14.27
C ASP A 145 -5.79 3.39 -14.21
N VAL A 146 -6.38 2.81 -15.28
CA VAL A 146 -7.82 2.51 -15.33
C VAL A 146 -8.17 1.52 -14.23
N VAL A 147 -7.42 0.42 -14.14
CA VAL A 147 -7.60 -0.59 -13.09
C VAL A 147 -7.41 0.02 -11.70
N SER A 148 -6.38 0.85 -11.49
CA SER A 148 -6.13 1.49 -10.19
C SER A 148 -7.30 2.36 -9.75
N SER A 149 -7.78 3.24 -10.64
CA SER A 149 -8.89 4.15 -10.33
C SER A 149 -10.20 3.40 -10.05
N LYS A 150 -10.47 2.34 -10.82
CA LYS A 150 -11.70 1.54 -10.68
C LYS A 150 -11.66 0.66 -9.44
N ALA A 151 -10.52 0.03 -9.14
CA ALA A 151 -10.31 -0.73 -7.91
C ALA A 151 -10.42 0.16 -6.66
N GLU A 152 -9.86 1.37 -6.67
CA GLU A 152 -10.00 2.30 -5.55
C GLU A 152 -11.47 2.71 -5.35
N SER A 153 -12.21 2.96 -6.43
CA SER A 153 -13.65 3.27 -6.37
C SER A 153 -14.51 2.08 -5.90
N TYR A 154 -14.08 0.84 -6.19
CA TYR A 154 -14.73 -0.38 -5.70
C TYR A 154 -14.59 -0.57 -4.18
N GLY A 155 -13.52 0.00 -3.60
CA GLY A 155 -13.20 -0.07 -2.18
C GLY A 155 -12.13 -1.13 -1.89
N LEU A 156 -11.01 -0.69 -1.29
CA LEU A 156 -9.82 -1.52 -1.11
C LEU A 156 -10.08 -2.82 -0.33
N GLU A 157 -10.92 -2.78 0.70
CA GLU A 157 -11.29 -3.97 1.49
C GLU A 157 -11.98 -5.02 0.62
N LYS A 158 -12.91 -4.59 -0.25
CA LYS A 158 -13.57 -5.50 -1.20
C LYS A 158 -12.61 -6.02 -2.24
N VAL A 159 -11.77 -5.15 -2.80
CA VAL A 159 -10.74 -5.57 -3.77
C VAL A 159 -9.83 -6.64 -3.18
N GLN A 160 -9.41 -6.47 -1.93
CA GLN A 160 -8.51 -7.39 -1.24
C GLN A 160 -9.14 -8.78 -1.02
N VAL A 161 -10.45 -8.86 -0.77
CA VAL A 161 -11.16 -10.14 -0.54
C VAL A 161 -11.68 -10.78 -1.83
N GLU A 162 -12.11 -9.97 -2.79
CA GLU A 162 -12.84 -10.43 -3.97
C GLU A 162 -11.98 -10.48 -5.23
N LEU A 163 -11.03 -9.55 -5.36
CA LEU A 163 -10.30 -9.28 -6.61
C LEU A 163 -8.79 -9.43 -6.49
N TYR A 164 -8.27 -10.00 -5.40
CA TYR A 164 -6.82 -10.15 -5.19
C TYR A 164 -6.15 -10.90 -6.34
N ASP A 165 -6.65 -12.09 -6.65
CA ASP A 165 -6.13 -12.93 -7.73
C ASP A 165 -6.30 -12.24 -9.10
N ASN A 166 -7.40 -11.53 -9.29
CA ASN A 166 -7.68 -10.78 -10.51
C ASN A 166 -6.66 -9.66 -10.76
N LEU A 167 -6.29 -8.92 -9.70
CA LEU A 167 -5.24 -7.92 -9.78
C LEU A 167 -3.87 -8.54 -10.04
N VAL A 168 -3.53 -9.64 -9.34
CA VAL A 168 -2.26 -10.37 -9.54
C VAL A 168 -2.14 -10.84 -10.98
N ALA A 169 -3.20 -11.43 -11.54
CA ALA A 169 -3.24 -11.90 -12.92
C ALA A 169 -3.04 -10.73 -13.91
N TYR A 170 -3.78 -9.63 -13.75
CA TYR A 170 -3.68 -8.50 -14.69
C TYR A 170 -2.31 -7.80 -14.63
N VAL A 171 -1.82 -7.50 -13.43
CA VAL A 171 -0.49 -6.93 -13.23
C VAL A 171 0.60 -7.86 -13.78
N GLY A 172 0.45 -9.16 -13.55
CA GLY A 172 1.35 -10.17 -14.08
C GLY A 172 1.39 -10.21 -15.60
N GLU A 173 0.25 -10.11 -16.28
CA GLU A 173 0.22 -10.03 -17.75
C GLU A 173 0.88 -8.76 -18.30
N VAL A 174 0.68 -7.61 -17.64
CA VAL A 174 1.37 -6.36 -18.00
C VAL A 174 2.88 -6.53 -17.84
N LEU A 175 3.34 -7.11 -16.73
CA LEU A 175 4.76 -7.43 -16.51
C LEU A 175 5.29 -8.37 -17.59
N ARG A 176 4.66 -9.54 -17.76
CA ARG A 176 5.05 -10.62 -18.67
C ARG A 176 5.29 -10.09 -20.08
N ARG A 177 4.33 -9.32 -20.61
CA ARG A 177 4.44 -8.71 -21.95
C ARG A 177 5.52 -7.64 -22.02
N ARG A 178 5.70 -6.86 -20.96
CA ARG A 178 6.70 -5.78 -20.91
C ARG A 178 8.13 -6.32 -20.92
N VAL A 179 8.40 -7.38 -20.17
CA VAL A 179 9.75 -7.94 -20.03
C VAL A 179 9.99 -9.17 -20.93
N LYS A 180 8.96 -9.61 -21.67
CA LYS A 180 8.98 -10.84 -22.49
C LYS A 180 9.36 -12.08 -21.68
N GLY A 181 8.78 -12.18 -20.48
CA GLY A 181 8.96 -13.32 -19.59
C GLY A 181 7.83 -14.33 -19.70
N ASP A 182 7.86 -15.31 -18.82
CA ASP A 182 6.88 -16.39 -18.71
C ASP A 182 6.33 -16.49 -17.28
N TRP A 183 5.10 -16.97 -17.14
CA TRP A 183 4.58 -17.30 -15.82
C TRP A 183 5.37 -18.48 -15.26
N ALA A 184 5.80 -18.36 -14.01
CA ALA A 184 6.49 -19.40 -13.26
C ALA A 184 5.95 -19.49 -11.83
N ILE A 185 6.10 -20.66 -11.23
CA ILE A 185 5.86 -20.84 -9.80
C ILE A 185 7.20 -20.81 -9.09
N ARG A 186 7.39 -19.78 -8.28
CA ARG A 186 8.58 -19.65 -7.42
C ARG A 186 8.34 -20.37 -6.11
N LYS A 187 9.41 -20.98 -5.60
CA LYS A 187 9.42 -21.73 -4.34
C LYS A 187 10.70 -21.40 -3.57
N ASP A 188 10.63 -20.42 -2.68
CA ASP A 188 11.78 -20.08 -1.83
C ASP A 188 11.96 -21.07 -0.69
N ARG A 189 10.85 -21.66 -0.21
CA ARG A 189 10.83 -22.70 0.85
C ARG A 189 9.72 -23.72 0.56
N PRO A 190 9.78 -24.93 1.15
CA PRO A 190 8.68 -25.88 1.10
C PRO A 190 7.38 -25.25 1.57
N GLY A 191 6.35 -25.30 0.72
CA GLY A 191 5.07 -24.73 1.06
C GLY A 191 5.06 -23.21 1.03
N ASP A 192 6.01 -22.52 0.37
CA ASP A 192 6.09 -21.07 0.04
C ASP A 192 5.91 -20.80 -1.47
N GLU A 193 5.03 -21.56 -2.13
CA GLU A 193 4.83 -21.41 -3.58
C GLU A 193 3.98 -20.18 -3.93
N TYR A 194 4.44 -19.38 -4.90
CA TYR A 194 3.72 -18.20 -5.40
C TYR A 194 4.00 -17.91 -6.87
N PRO A 195 3.08 -17.24 -7.59
CA PRO A 195 3.23 -16.94 -8.99
C PRO A 195 4.19 -15.75 -9.20
N ALA A 196 5.05 -15.88 -10.20
CA ALA A 196 6.03 -14.89 -10.60
C ALA A 196 6.13 -14.85 -12.13
N ILE A 197 6.76 -13.79 -12.64
CA ILE A 197 7.19 -13.71 -14.04
C ILE A 197 8.68 -14.02 -14.07
N ASP A 198 9.05 -15.13 -14.67
CA ASP A 198 10.43 -15.51 -14.93
C ASP A 198 10.93 -14.84 -16.21
N VAL A 199 12.13 -14.28 -16.12
CA VAL A 199 12.90 -13.80 -17.27
C VAL A 199 14.30 -14.36 -17.10
N ASN A 200 14.60 -15.46 -17.79
CA ASN A 200 15.93 -16.08 -17.78
C ASN A 200 16.50 -16.32 -16.37
N GLY A 201 15.67 -16.82 -15.44
CA GLY A 201 16.06 -17.13 -14.06
C GLY A 201 15.90 -15.97 -13.07
N VAL A 202 15.53 -14.77 -13.52
CA VAL A 202 15.22 -13.62 -12.66
C VAL A 202 13.71 -13.42 -12.56
N MET A 203 13.23 -13.31 -11.32
CA MET A 203 11.81 -13.37 -11.01
C MET A 203 11.28 -11.98 -10.65
N LEU A 204 10.24 -11.54 -11.35
CA LEU A 204 9.42 -10.39 -10.95
C LEU A 204 8.16 -10.89 -10.26
N MET A 205 7.71 -10.19 -9.21
CA MET A 205 6.63 -10.69 -8.35
C MET A 205 5.40 -9.77 -8.45
N PRO A 206 4.38 -10.12 -9.26
CA PRO A 206 3.12 -9.35 -9.32
C PRO A 206 2.47 -9.19 -7.94
N ILE A 207 2.64 -10.19 -7.05
CA ILE A 207 2.14 -10.14 -5.67
C ILE A 207 2.77 -9.01 -4.83
N ASN A 208 4.01 -8.59 -5.12
CA ASN A 208 4.64 -7.46 -4.41
C ASN A 208 3.94 -6.15 -4.74
N ILE A 209 3.61 -5.96 -6.03
CA ILE A 209 2.92 -4.77 -6.54
C ILE A 209 1.52 -4.70 -5.92
N VAL A 210 0.75 -5.78 -6.00
CA VAL A 210 -0.62 -5.83 -5.48
C VAL A 210 -0.65 -5.62 -3.96
N TRP A 211 0.25 -6.27 -3.22
CA TRP A 211 0.34 -6.11 -1.76
C TRP A 211 0.65 -4.65 -1.34
N GLN A 212 1.61 -4.01 -2.01
CA GLN A 212 1.97 -2.62 -1.73
C GLN A 212 0.80 -1.66 -2.01
N GLU A 213 0.10 -1.87 -3.13
CA GLU A 213 -0.95 -0.98 -3.60
C GLU A 213 -2.29 -1.16 -2.86
N LEU A 214 -2.59 -2.37 -2.42
CA LEU A 214 -3.68 -2.60 -1.47
C LEU A 214 -3.40 -1.97 -0.10
N GLY A 215 -2.15 -1.52 0.12
CA GLY A 215 -1.70 -0.53 1.10
C GLY A 215 -2.76 0.44 1.57
N GLY A 216 -3.30 1.22 0.62
CA GLY A 216 -4.33 2.22 0.88
C GLY A 216 -3.89 3.49 1.62
N LEU A 217 -2.60 3.62 1.95
CA LEU A 217 -2.07 4.87 2.52
C LEU A 217 -2.10 6.00 1.50
N GLU A 218 -1.70 5.71 0.27
CA GLU A 218 -1.79 6.60 -0.89
C GLU A 218 -2.87 6.08 -1.84
N PRO A 219 -3.37 6.92 -2.77
CA PRO A 219 -4.21 6.46 -3.87
C PRO A 219 -3.53 5.36 -4.67
N MET A 220 -4.30 4.38 -5.14
CA MET A 220 -3.78 3.23 -5.84
C MET A 220 -3.08 3.67 -7.14
N ASN A 221 -1.89 3.12 -7.39
CA ASN A 221 -1.06 3.39 -8.55
C ASN A 221 -0.26 2.15 -8.97
N LEU A 222 -0.99 1.16 -9.51
CA LEU A 222 -0.41 -0.07 -10.04
C LEU A 222 0.64 0.21 -11.12
N ARG A 223 0.46 1.25 -11.94
CA ARG A 223 1.47 1.66 -12.94
C ARG A 223 2.82 1.95 -12.27
N LYS A 224 2.84 2.80 -11.24
CA LYS A 224 4.06 3.24 -10.56
C LYS A 224 4.81 2.05 -9.98
N GLU A 225 4.13 1.18 -9.25
CA GLU A 225 4.79 0.03 -8.63
C GLU A 225 5.18 -1.04 -9.63
N THR A 226 4.41 -1.23 -10.70
CA THR A 226 4.83 -2.09 -11.82
C THR A 226 6.11 -1.57 -12.50
N ALA A 227 6.21 -0.26 -12.71
CA ALA A 227 7.43 0.35 -13.22
C ALA A 227 8.60 0.29 -12.22
N ASN A 228 8.33 0.32 -10.91
CA ASN A 228 9.36 0.12 -9.89
C ASN A 228 9.92 -1.31 -9.92
N GLU A 229 9.05 -2.32 -10.02
CA GLU A 229 9.47 -3.72 -10.09
C GLU A 229 10.33 -3.98 -11.34
N VAL A 230 9.92 -3.48 -12.51
CA VAL A 230 10.72 -3.58 -13.75
C VAL A 230 12.04 -2.83 -13.66
N ARG A 231 12.09 -1.68 -12.95
CA ARG A 231 13.34 -0.95 -12.74
C ARG A 231 14.30 -1.70 -11.84
N ARG A 232 13.80 -2.31 -10.75
CA ARG A 232 14.62 -3.17 -9.87
C ARG A 232 15.21 -4.33 -10.66
N PHE A 233 14.40 -4.97 -11.49
CA PHE A 233 14.84 -5.99 -12.44
C PHE A 233 15.97 -5.50 -13.35
N SER A 234 15.77 -4.36 -14.03
CA SER A 234 16.74 -3.82 -14.99
C SER A 234 18.09 -3.46 -14.35
N LEU A 235 18.09 -3.07 -13.08
CA LEU A 235 19.32 -2.78 -12.34
C LEU A 235 20.12 -4.05 -12.04
N MET A 236 19.47 -5.20 -11.83
CA MET A 236 20.17 -6.47 -11.61
C MET A 236 20.91 -6.95 -12.88
N TYR A 237 20.34 -6.71 -14.06
CA TYR A 237 20.95 -7.05 -15.36
C TYR A 237 22.08 -6.11 -15.81
N ARG A 238 22.24 -4.93 -15.21
CA ARG A 238 23.38 -4.05 -15.55
C ARG A 238 24.70 -4.51 -14.94
N TRP A 239 24.69 -5.55 -14.11
CA TRP A 239 25.86 -6.09 -13.42
C TRP A 239 26.22 -7.53 -13.85
N THR A 240 25.61 -8.03 -14.93
CA THR A 240 25.89 -9.32 -15.59
C THR A 240 26.33 -9.08 -17.02
#